data_AF-A0A9E7G6G9-F1
#
_entry.id   AF-A0A9E7G6G9-F1
#
_cell.length_a   1.000
_cell.length_b   1.000
_cell.length_c   1.000
_cell.angle_alpha   90.00
_cell.angle_beta   90.00
_cell.angle_gamma   90.00
#
_symmetry.space_group_name_H-M   'P 1'
#
loop_
_entity.id
_entity.type
_entity.pdbx_description
1 polymer ?
#
loop_
_entity_poly.entity_id
_entity_poly.type
_entity_poly.pdbx_seq_one_letter_code
_entity_poly.pdbx_strand_id
1 'polypeptide(L)'
;MAEKLAPDKRHSFTHGGQKVFEWDQTLDEVNIYVDLPANVPKKLFYCKIQSAHIEVGIKGNPPYLNHDLACPVKTDSSFWTLEDEIMHVTLQKRDKGQTWSSPILGQGSLDPYSVDLEQKRLMLQRFQEEEYAYASCQSGYSPSRIQVSTSLRLNSLGPALTQGPSWEARAPIEIFYFDLLALANYSEYLAMVRSFLQAVSSEEVTPPLRVVQMEGLAVLKIIKHCNEFSPALVTGQLLGLDVGSVLEVTNCFPFPTREEDEEIEADGANYQLEMMRCLREVNVDNNTVGWYQSTLLGSFQTVELIETFMNYQENIRRCVCIIYDPSRSSQGALALKALKLTDSFMDLHRNNNFTGEKLREKKLSWVDIFEEIPIKVSNSALVSAFMTELEPESPVAQCDYDRLKLSTAPYVERNLEFLIDCMEDLSAEQNKFQYYYRNLSRQQAQQQAWLQKRRVENMARKAAGEEPLPEEDPSNPIFKPIPEPSRLDSYLITNQISNYCNQINGVAGQNFNRLYMMKALHEN
;
A
#
# COMPACT_ATOMS: atom_id res chain seq x y z
N MET A 1 5.02 -21.20 -23.45
CA MET A 1 5.94 -20.08 -23.14
C MET A 1 6.85 -20.34 -21.92
N ALA A 2 6.65 -21.43 -21.15
CA ALA A 2 7.57 -21.83 -20.06
C ALA A 2 9.01 -22.21 -20.52
N GLU A 3 9.21 -22.54 -21.80
CA GLU A 3 10.51 -22.93 -22.37
C GLU A 3 11.54 -21.78 -22.40
N LYS A 4 11.12 -20.52 -22.23
CA LYS A 4 11.98 -19.33 -22.37
C LYS A 4 12.70 -18.89 -21.09
N LEU A 5 12.47 -19.57 -19.96
CA LEU A 5 13.07 -19.24 -18.66
C LEU A 5 13.80 -20.43 -18.02
N ALA A 6 13.96 -21.54 -18.74
CA ALA A 6 14.84 -22.60 -18.30
C ALA A 6 16.24 -22.01 -18.02
N PRO A 7 16.95 -22.47 -16.98
CA PRO A 7 18.26 -21.93 -16.66
C PRO A 7 19.20 -22.06 -17.87
N ASP A 8 19.56 -20.91 -18.47
CA ASP A 8 20.42 -20.86 -19.67
C ASP A 8 21.85 -21.35 -19.40
N LYS A 9 22.24 -21.44 -18.12
CA LYS A 9 23.59 -21.80 -17.69
C LYS A 9 23.53 -22.69 -16.45
N ARG A 10 24.17 -23.86 -16.54
CA ARG A 10 24.36 -24.78 -15.41
C ARG A 10 25.55 -24.35 -14.56
N HIS A 11 25.45 -24.56 -13.26
CA HIS A 11 26.53 -24.33 -12.30
C HIS A 11 27.34 -25.62 -12.16
N SER A 12 28.67 -25.55 -12.27
CA SER A 12 29.54 -26.71 -12.12
C SER A 12 30.32 -26.66 -10.81
N PHE A 13 30.37 -27.78 -10.10
CA PHE A 13 31.22 -27.95 -8.94
C PHE A 13 32.44 -28.80 -9.32
N THR A 14 33.63 -28.28 -9.04
CA THR A 14 34.91 -28.98 -9.28
C THR A 14 35.64 -29.19 -7.97
N HIS A 15 36.19 -30.39 -7.78
CA HIS A 15 36.99 -30.74 -6.61
C HIS A 15 38.24 -31.49 -7.08
N GLY A 16 39.42 -31.05 -6.62
CA GLY A 16 40.70 -31.68 -7.02
C GLY A 16 41.00 -31.63 -8.54
N GLY A 17 40.44 -30.64 -9.26
CA GLY A 17 40.62 -30.52 -10.72
C GLY A 17 39.70 -31.39 -11.57
N GLN A 18 38.80 -32.16 -10.96
CA GLN A 18 37.77 -32.94 -11.65
C GLN A 18 36.39 -32.33 -11.40
N LYS A 19 35.54 -32.32 -12.43
CA LYS A 19 34.14 -31.89 -12.34
C LYS A 19 33.34 -33.00 -11.65
N VAL A 20 32.73 -32.68 -10.50
CA VAL A 20 32.02 -33.66 -9.66
C VAL A 20 30.56 -33.74 -10.07
N PHE A 21 29.90 -32.60 -10.24
CA PHE A 21 28.55 -32.51 -10.76
C PHE A 21 28.28 -31.13 -11.36
N GLU A 22 27.29 -31.06 -12.24
CA GLU A 22 26.66 -29.81 -12.65
C GLU A 22 25.25 -29.76 -12.07
N TRP A 23 24.71 -28.57 -11.87
CA TRP A 23 23.37 -28.43 -11.36
C TRP A 23 22.71 -27.15 -11.85
N ASP A 24 21.39 -27.18 -11.87
CA ASP A 24 20.55 -26.02 -12.08
C ASP A 24 19.30 -26.14 -11.21
N GLN A 25 18.50 -25.09 -11.19
CA GLN A 25 17.25 -25.10 -10.43
C GLN A 25 16.16 -24.34 -11.16
N THR A 26 14.92 -24.63 -10.78
CA THR A 26 13.72 -23.87 -11.10
C THR A 26 13.00 -23.53 -9.80
N LEU A 27 11.80 -22.96 -9.89
CA LEU A 27 10.95 -22.74 -8.72
C LEU A 27 10.59 -24.03 -8.00
N ASP A 28 10.39 -25.10 -8.78
CA ASP A 28 9.85 -26.36 -8.32
C ASP A 28 10.92 -27.41 -8.06
N GLU A 29 12.01 -27.38 -8.84
CA GLU A 29 12.96 -28.50 -8.92
C GLU A 29 14.42 -28.01 -8.80
N VAL A 30 15.30 -28.92 -8.38
CA VAL A 30 16.75 -28.81 -8.48
C VAL A 30 17.25 -30.01 -9.27
N ASN A 31 17.98 -29.77 -10.35
CA ASN A 31 18.54 -30.83 -11.18
C ASN A 31 20.03 -30.96 -10.93
N ILE A 32 20.50 -32.20 -10.79
CA ILE A 32 21.92 -32.54 -10.64
C ILE A 32 22.32 -33.47 -11.79
N TYR A 33 23.44 -33.16 -12.43
CA TYR A 33 24.01 -33.90 -13.55
C TYR A 33 25.37 -34.44 -13.15
N VAL A 34 25.54 -35.77 -13.21
CA VAL A 34 26.80 -36.45 -12.89
C VAL A 34 27.28 -37.22 -14.11
N ASP A 35 28.50 -36.94 -14.56
CA ASP A 35 29.13 -37.65 -15.68
C ASP A 35 29.52 -39.07 -15.25
N LEU A 36 29.12 -40.08 -16.05
CA LEU A 36 29.34 -41.49 -15.72
C LEU A 36 30.62 -42.02 -16.37
N PRO A 37 31.32 -42.97 -15.71
CA PRO A 37 32.50 -43.59 -16.30
C PRO A 37 32.10 -44.54 -17.45
N ALA A 38 32.77 -44.39 -18.59
CA ALA A 38 32.59 -45.26 -19.74
C ALA A 38 32.88 -46.73 -19.40
N ASN A 39 32.09 -47.66 -19.98
CA ASN A 39 32.17 -49.12 -19.81
C ASN A 39 31.57 -49.74 -18.53
N VAL A 40 30.74 -49.01 -17.76
CA VAL A 40 30.00 -49.60 -16.63
C VAL A 40 28.56 -49.97 -17.04
N PRO A 41 28.08 -51.21 -16.77
CA PRO A 41 26.70 -51.59 -17.04
C PRO A 41 25.68 -50.69 -16.30
N LYS A 42 24.72 -50.13 -17.04
CA LYS A 42 23.71 -49.19 -16.51
C LYS A 42 22.95 -49.71 -15.26
N LYS A 43 22.78 -51.03 -15.13
CA LYS A 43 22.06 -51.69 -14.01
C LYS A 43 22.79 -51.60 -12.65
N LEU A 44 24.09 -51.28 -12.67
CA LEU A 44 24.89 -51.17 -11.45
C LEU A 44 24.78 -49.80 -10.79
N PHE A 45 24.38 -48.76 -11.52
CA PHE A 45 24.17 -47.45 -10.94
C PHE A 45 22.92 -47.42 -10.05
N TYR A 46 23.00 -46.69 -8.95
CA TYR A 46 21.87 -46.42 -8.09
C TYR A 46 21.94 -44.98 -7.56
N CYS A 47 20.76 -44.41 -7.34
CA CYS A 47 20.57 -43.17 -6.61
C CYS A 47 19.45 -43.40 -5.58
N LYS A 48 19.73 -43.12 -4.31
CA LYS A 48 18.74 -43.10 -3.23
C LYS A 48 18.54 -41.66 -2.80
N ILE A 49 17.29 -41.22 -2.88
CA ILE A 49 16.88 -39.87 -2.51
C ILE A 49 16.05 -39.99 -1.23
N GLN A 50 16.48 -39.30 -0.18
CA GLN A 50 15.75 -39.15 1.08
C GLN A 50 15.42 -37.67 1.29
N SER A 51 14.54 -37.35 2.24
CA SER A 51 14.03 -35.99 2.40
C SER A 51 15.13 -34.94 2.57
N ALA A 52 16.24 -35.24 3.27
CA ALA A 52 17.35 -34.31 3.46
C ALA A 52 18.71 -34.89 3.05
N HIS A 53 18.74 -36.00 2.31
CA HIS A 53 19.97 -36.75 2.05
C HIS A 53 19.95 -37.44 0.68
N ILE A 54 21.09 -37.48 0.00
CA ILE A 54 21.25 -38.11 -1.32
C ILE A 54 22.47 -39.03 -1.36
N GLU A 55 22.27 -40.24 -1.88
CA GLU A 55 23.30 -41.25 -2.08
C GLU A 55 23.33 -41.70 -3.55
N VAL A 56 24.41 -41.44 -4.27
CA VAL A 56 24.64 -41.87 -5.67
C VAL A 56 25.87 -42.77 -5.72
N GLY A 57 25.79 -43.91 -6.40
CA GLY A 57 26.95 -44.79 -6.53
C GLY A 57 26.77 -45.97 -7.48
N ILE A 58 27.79 -46.83 -7.51
CA ILE A 58 27.82 -48.08 -8.27
C ILE A 58 27.74 -49.24 -7.27
N LYS A 59 26.79 -50.17 -7.47
CA LYS A 59 26.62 -51.35 -6.61
C LYS A 59 27.92 -52.15 -6.53
N GLY A 60 28.42 -52.32 -5.29
CA GLY A 60 29.67 -53.04 -5.01
C GLY A 60 30.88 -52.14 -4.73
N ASN A 61 30.77 -50.82 -4.96
CA ASN A 61 31.79 -49.82 -4.64
C ASN A 61 31.27 -48.83 -3.57
N PRO A 62 32.16 -48.09 -2.88
CA PRO A 62 31.75 -46.94 -2.07
C PRO A 62 30.91 -45.94 -2.88
N PRO A 63 29.91 -45.28 -2.25
CA PRO A 63 29.07 -44.30 -2.93
C PRO A 63 29.92 -43.13 -3.45
N TYR A 64 29.63 -42.70 -4.68
CA TYR A 64 30.28 -41.58 -5.35
C TYR A 64 29.90 -40.24 -4.69
N LEU A 65 28.62 -40.11 -4.29
CA LEU A 65 28.07 -38.94 -3.62
C LEU A 65 27.23 -39.45 -2.45
N ASN A 66 27.52 -39.00 -1.22
CA ASN A 66 26.79 -39.41 -0.01
C ASN A 66 26.80 -38.22 0.94
N HIS A 67 25.84 -37.31 0.76
CA HIS A 67 25.81 -36.03 1.44
C HIS A 67 24.39 -35.57 1.75
N ASP A 68 24.28 -34.69 2.74
CA ASP A 68 23.03 -34.02 3.07
C ASP A 68 22.71 -32.92 2.04
N LEU A 69 21.44 -32.82 1.70
CA LEU A 69 20.91 -31.79 0.81
C LEU A 69 20.87 -30.44 1.53
N ALA A 70 21.01 -29.35 0.79
CA ALA A 70 20.97 -28.01 1.39
C ALA A 70 19.60 -27.67 1.99
N CYS A 71 18.52 -28.20 1.41
CA CYS A 71 17.15 -28.07 1.89
C CYS A 71 16.37 -29.37 1.64
N PRO A 72 15.25 -29.59 2.34
CA PRO A 72 14.49 -30.82 2.20
C PRO A 72 13.67 -30.91 0.89
N VAL A 73 13.52 -32.13 0.38
CA VAL A 73 12.86 -32.48 -0.89
C VAL A 73 11.69 -33.44 -0.69
N LYS A 74 10.76 -33.45 -1.66
CA LYS A 74 9.64 -34.42 -1.70
C LYS A 74 10.12 -35.70 -2.37
N THR A 75 10.31 -36.75 -1.57
CA THR A 75 10.85 -38.05 -2.05
C THR A 75 9.97 -38.69 -3.12
N ASP A 76 8.66 -38.56 -3.01
CA ASP A 76 7.70 -39.23 -3.91
C ASP A 76 7.64 -38.62 -5.31
N SER A 77 8.12 -37.37 -5.45
CA SER A 77 8.14 -36.63 -6.72
C SER A 77 9.57 -36.42 -7.24
N SER A 78 10.58 -36.89 -6.52
CA SER A 78 11.99 -36.81 -6.94
C SER A 78 12.39 -38.13 -7.60
N PHE A 79 13.09 -38.06 -8.73
CA PHE A 79 13.48 -39.24 -9.50
C PHE A 79 14.83 -39.02 -10.17
N TRP A 80 15.39 -40.08 -10.75
CA TRP A 80 16.63 -39.99 -11.51
C TRP A 80 16.52 -40.81 -12.79
N THR A 81 17.19 -40.33 -13.84
CA THR A 81 17.29 -40.99 -15.14
C THR A 81 18.74 -41.11 -15.58
N LEU A 82 18.99 -42.01 -16.54
CA LEU A 82 20.29 -42.23 -17.15
C LEU A 82 20.17 -41.94 -18.64
N GLU A 83 20.68 -40.80 -19.07
CA GLU A 83 20.61 -40.31 -20.45
C GLU A 83 22.03 -39.96 -20.92
N ASP A 84 22.43 -40.48 -22.08
CA ASP A 84 23.68 -40.11 -22.77
C ASP A 84 24.96 -40.07 -21.89
N GLU A 85 25.19 -41.13 -21.10
CA GLU A 85 26.32 -41.25 -20.16
C GLU A 85 26.34 -40.22 -19.02
N ILE A 86 25.20 -39.55 -18.78
CA ILE A 86 24.98 -38.63 -17.66
C ILE A 86 23.85 -39.19 -16.78
N MET A 87 24.08 -39.20 -15.46
CA MET A 87 23.00 -39.40 -14.50
C MET A 87 22.35 -38.06 -14.20
N HIS A 88 21.05 -37.97 -14.52
CA HIS A 88 20.23 -36.81 -14.23
C HIS A 88 19.38 -37.10 -13.01
N VAL A 89 19.55 -36.34 -11.93
CA VAL A 89 18.78 -36.44 -10.70
C VAL A 89 17.91 -35.20 -10.57
N THR A 90 16.59 -35.38 -10.60
CA THR A 90 15.61 -34.32 -10.42
C THR A 90 15.04 -34.37 -9.01
N LEU A 91 15.28 -33.31 -8.24
CA LEU A 91 14.86 -33.16 -6.86
C LEU A 91 13.72 -32.16 -6.76
N GLN A 92 12.54 -32.61 -6.33
CA GLN A 92 11.40 -31.73 -6.10
C GLN A 92 11.56 -30.99 -4.77
N LYS A 93 11.64 -29.66 -4.81
CA LYS A 93 11.72 -28.82 -3.60
C LYS A 93 10.48 -29.03 -2.72
N ARG A 94 10.69 -29.16 -1.41
CA ARG A 94 9.56 -29.17 -0.46
C ARG A 94 8.91 -27.80 -0.40
N ASP A 95 9.73 -26.77 -0.28
CA ASP A 95 9.33 -25.37 -0.16
C ASP A 95 9.52 -24.67 -1.53
N LYS A 96 8.44 -24.55 -2.31
CA LYS A 96 8.45 -24.00 -3.68
C LYS A 96 8.97 -22.56 -3.67
N GLY A 97 9.86 -22.23 -4.61
CA GLY A 97 10.41 -20.89 -4.78
C GLY A 97 11.57 -20.54 -3.85
N GLN A 98 12.00 -21.47 -2.97
CA GLN A 98 13.22 -21.29 -2.19
C GLN A 98 14.46 -21.39 -3.11
N THR A 99 15.31 -20.36 -3.10
CA THR A 99 16.59 -20.36 -3.82
C THR A 99 17.60 -21.22 -3.09
N TRP A 100 18.22 -22.17 -3.78
CA TRP A 100 19.29 -22.98 -3.24
C TRP A 100 20.64 -22.41 -3.68
N SER A 101 21.56 -22.17 -2.74
CA SER A 101 22.93 -21.74 -3.06
C SER A 101 23.81 -22.89 -3.57
N SER A 102 23.43 -24.13 -3.25
CA SER A 102 23.99 -25.38 -3.76
C SER A 102 23.01 -26.53 -3.53
N PRO A 103 23.08 -27.64 -4.29
CA PRO A 103 22.29 -28.84 -4.04
C PRO A 103 22.74 -29.59 -2.78
N ILE A 104 24.03 -29.52 -2.45
CA ILE A 104 24.66 -30.26 -1.36
C ILE A 104 25.09 -29.29 -0.27
N LEU A 105 24.81 -29.62 0.98
CA LEU A 105 25.16 -28.80 2.12
C LEU A 105 26.69 -28.66 2.24
N GLY A 106 27.18 -27.42 2.19
CA GLY A 106 28.60 -27.10 2.37
C GLY A 106 29.51 -27.37 1.17
N GLN A 107 28.98 -27.80 0.02
CA GLN A 107 29.75 -28.03 -1.21
C GLN A 107 29.13 -27.30 -2.41
N GLY A 108 29.97 -26.70 -3.25
CA GLY A 108 29.53 -26.05 -4.49
C GLY A 108 28.62 -24.84 -4.29
N SER A 109 28.76 -24.15 -3.15
CA SER A 109 28.09 -22.87 -2.88
C SER A 109 28.45 -21.83 -3.92
N LEU A 110 27.44 -21.23 -4.54
CA LEU A 110 27.62 -20.10 -5.42
C LEU A 110 28.20 -18.89 -4.68
N ASP A 111 28.95 -18.05 -5.41
CA ASP A 111 29.37 -16.76 -4.89
C ASP A 111 28.16 -15.83 -4.64
N PRO A 112 28.25 -14.87 -3.71
CA PRO A 112 27.11 -14.02 -3.34
C PRO A 112 26.45 -13.30 -4.53
N TYR A 113 27.21 -12.94 -5.56
CA TYR A 113 26.67 -12.26 -6.74
C TYR A 113 25.87 -13.23 -7.62
N SER A 114 26.37 -14.44 -7.85
CA SER A 114 25.64 -15.49 -8.56
C SER A 114 24.38 -15.93 -7.83
N VAL A 115 24.38 -15.95 -6.48
CA VAL A 115 23.17 -16.22 -5.68
C VAL A 115 22.11 -15.14 -5.89
N ASP A 116 22.49 -13.86 -5.88
CA ASP A 116 21.57 -12.74 -6.11
C ASP A 116 20.98 -12.77 -7.54
N LEU A 117 21.81 -13.07 -8.53
CA LEU A 117 21.37 -13.21 -9.92
C LEU A 117 20.36 -14.35 -10.08
N GLU A 118 20.60 -15.49 -9.44
CA GLU A 118 19.73 -16.66 -9.50
C GLU A 118 18.42 -16.45 -8.73
N GLN A 119 18.48 -15.76 -7.59
CA GLN A 119 17.30 -15.33 -6.85
C GLN A 119 16.42 -14.40 -7.68
N LYS A 120 17.03 -13.43 -8.37
CA LYS A 120 16.31 -12.53 -9.29
C LYS A 120 15.65 -13.29 -10.44
N ARG A 121 16.33 -14.29 -11.01
CA ARG A 121 15.78 -15.14 -12.08
C ARG A 121 14.55 -15.93 -11.58
N LEU A 122 14.65 -16.56 -10.42
CA LEU A 122 13.54 -17.32 -9.83
C LEU A 122 12.34 -16.40 -9.51
N MET A 123 12.56 -15.19 -9.00
CA MET A 123 11.47 -14.21 -8.78
C MET A 123 10.75 -13.85 -10.09
N LEU A 124 11.50 -13.61 -11.17
CA LEU A 124 10.92 -13.34 -12.49
C LEU A 124 10.13 -14.53 -13.04
N GLN A 125 10.62 -15.76 -12.83
CA GLN A 125 9.90 -16.97 -13.21
C GLN A 125 8.58 -17.09 -12.42
N ARG A 126 8.59 -16.76 -11.13
CA ARG A 126 7.39 -16.86 -10.27
C ARG A 126 6.32 -15.88 -10.72
N PHE A 127 6.75 -14.65 -11.00
CA PHE A 127 5.88 -13.62 -11.52
C PHE A 127 5.21 -14.05 -12.84
N GLN A 128 5.96 -14.67 -13.75
CA GLN A 128 5.40 -15.16 -15.02
C GLN A 128 4.44 -16.35 -14.83
N GLU A 129 4.77 -17.32 -13.96
CA GLU A 129 3.85 -18.44 -13.65
C GLU A 129 2.53 -17.94 -13.03
N GLU A 130 2.60 -16.94 -12.16
CA GLU A 130 1.42 -16.32 -11.55
C GLU A 130 0.57 -15.56 -12.59
N GLU A 131 1.18 -14.80 -13.51
CA GLU A 131 0.45 -14.15 -14.61
C GLU A 131 -0.16 -15.15 -15.60
N TYR A 132 0.56 -16.24 -15.96
CA TYR A 132 0.03 -17.28 -16.85
C TYR A 132 -1.08 -18.11 -16.21
N ALA A 133 -0.96 -18.45 -14.93
CA ALA A 133 -2.01 -19.16 -14.20
C ALA A 133 -3.29 -18.31 -14.12
N TYR A 134 -3.13 -17.02 -13.88
CA TYR A 134 -4.24 -16.07 -13.88
C TYR A 134 -4.93 -15.97 -15.25
N ALA A 135 -4.14 -15.87 -16.34
CA ALA A 135 -4.66 -15.86 -17.71
C ALA A 135 -5.33 -17.19 -18.11
N SER A 136 -4.78 -18.33 -17.68
CA SER A 136 -5.32 -19.67 -17.96
C SER A 136 -6.63 -19.95 -17.24
N CYS A 137 -6.87 -19.39 -16.06
CA CYS A 137 -8.13 -19.55 -15.33
C CYS A 137 -9.29 -18.82 -16.01
N GLN A 138 -9.02 -17.80 -16.83
CA GLN A 138 -10.05 -17.02 -17.53
C GLN A 138 -10.39 -17.56 -18.94
N SER A 139 -9.50 -18.30 -19.60
CA SER A 139 -9.72 -18.77 -20.98
C SER A 139 -10.02 -20.26 -21.10
N GLY A 140 -11.30 -20.64 -21.11
CA GLY A 140 -11.78 -21.97 -21.51
C GLY A 140 -11.68 -22.27 -23.02
N TYR A 141 -10.75 -21.67 -23.76
CA TYR A 141 -10.62 -21.84 -25.22
C TYR A 141 -9.15 -21.89 -25.67
N SER A 142 -8.87 -22.76 -26.65
CA SER A 142 -7.52 -23.10 -27.13
C SER A 142 -6.87 -21.98 -27.96
N PRO A 143 -5.51 -21.89 -28.01
CA PRO A 143 -4.84 -20.77 -28.65
C PRO A 143 -4.56 -21.03 -30.14
N SER A 144 -5.15 -20.22 -31.02
CA SER A 144 -4.65 -20.01 -32.38
C SER A 144 -3.46 -19.04 -32.37
N ARG A 145 -2.29 -19.64 -32.60
CA ARG A 145 -0.96 -19.10 -32.93
C ARG A 145 -0.96 -17.69 -33.58
N ILE A 146 -0.40 -16.70 -32.87
CA ILE A 146 0.12 -15.44 -33.46
C ILE A 146 1.65 -15.51 -33.41
N GLN A 147 2.29 -15.53 -34.59
CA GLN A 147 3.73 -15.35 -34.72
C GLN A 147 4.04 -13.86 -34.84
N VAL A 148 4.88 -13.34 -33.94
CA VAL A 148 5.54 -12.04 -34.13
C VAL A 148 7.00 -12.33 -34.51
N SER A 149 7.39 -11.92 -35.72
CA SER A 149 8.77 -11.96 -36.19
C SER A 149 9.56 -10.81 -35.55
N THR A 150 10.71 -11.12 -34.97
CA THR A 150 11.68 -10.11 -34.55
C THR A 150 12.94 -10.31 -35.37
N SER A 151 13.21 -9.38 -36.29
CA SER A 151 14.50 -9.25 -36.95
C SER A 151 15.13 -7.93 -36.53
N LEU A 152 16.07 -7.98 -35.59
CA LEU A 152 17.05 -6.90 -35.39
C LEU A 152 18.43 -7.55 -35.22
N ARG A 153 19.25 -7.38 -36.26
CA ARG A 153 20.67 -7.73 -36.28
C ARG A 153 21.42 -6.70 -35.45
N LEU A 154 22.18 -7.16 -34.46
CA LEU A 154 23.23 -6.39 -33.80
C LEU A 154 24.57 -6.77 -34.43
N ASN A 155 25.18 -5.83 -35.14
CA ASN A 155 26.55 -5.93 -35.61
C ASN A 155 27.48 -5.14 -34.70
N SER A 156 28.54 -5.83 -34.27
CA SER A 156 29.92 -5.37 -34.05
C SER A 156 30.18 -4.20 -33.09
N LEU A 157 30.96 -4.49 -32.04
CA LEU A 157 32.28 -3.89 -31.81
C LEU A 157 33.08 -4.81 -30.85
N GLY A 158 34.32 -5.11 -31.24
CA GLY A 158 35.23 -6.05 -30.58
C GLY A 158 36.13 -5.43 -29.49
N PRO A 159 37.09 -6.22 -28.95
CA PRO A 159 37.59 -6.11 -27.57
C PRO A 159 39.03 -5.57 -27.46
N ALA A 160 39.41 -5.08 -26.27
CA ALA A 160 40.82 -4.86 -25.92
C ALA A 160 41.09 -4.68 -24.41
N LEU A 161 41.99 -5.52 -23.91
CA LEU A 161 43.07 -5.29 -22.94
C LEU A 161 42.96 -5.77 -21.47
N THR A 162 44.01 -6.53 -21.16
CA THR A 162 44.46 -7.28 -19.99
C THR A 162 45.18 -6.41 -18.94
N GLN A 163 45.24 -6.86 -17.67
CA GLN A 163 46.46 -7.19 -16.88
C GLN A 163 46.21 -7.16 -15.35
N GLY A 164 46.74 -8.16 -14.61
CA GLY A 164 46.74 -8.27 -13.13
C GLY A 164 47.83 -7.42 -12.44
N PRO A 165 48.25 -7.67 -11.16
CA PRO A 165 48.59 -8.99 -10.61
C PRO A 165 48.24 -9.27 -9.11
N SER A 166 48.64 -10.47 -8.71
CA SER A 166 48.47 -11.26 -7.47
C SER A 166 49.41 -10.95 -6.28
N TRP A 167 49.05 -11.43 -5.08
CA TRP A 167 49.94 -12.00 -4.05
C TRP A 167 49.15 -13.04 -3.24
N GLU A 168 49.47 -14.33 -3.32
CA GLU A 168 50.35 -15.16 -2.46
C GLU A 168 49.78 -15.57 -1.08
N ALA A 169 49.73 -16.90 -0.90
CA ALA A 169 49.12 -17.66 0.18
C ALA A 169 50.07 -17.93 1.37
N ARG A 170 49.50 -18.31 2.53
CA ARG A 170 50.14 -19.17 3.55
C ARG A 170 49.08 -19.85 4.47
N ALA A 171 49.16 -21.18 4.56
CA ALA A 171 48.42 -22.10 5.45
C ALA A 171 49.14 -22.24 6.84
N PRO A 172 48.77 -23.11 7.83
CA PRO A 172 47.78 -24.21 7.83
C PRO A 172 46.94 -24.42 9.13
N ILE A 173 46.15 -25.49 9.05
CA ILE A 173 45.17 -26.14 9.95
C ILE A 173 45.69 -26.52 11.35
N GLU A 174 44.83 -26.40 12.38
CA GLU A 174 44.66 -27.44 13.42
C GLU A 174 43.19 -27.56 13.84
N ILE A 175 42.69 -28.80 13.81
CA ILE A 175 41.39 -29.27 14.31
C ILE A 175 41.69 -29.98 15.64
N PHE A 176 40.96 -29.71 16.73
CA PHE A 176 40.53 -30.74 17.70
C PHE A 176 39.56 -30.23 18.78
N TYR A 177 38.52 -31.06 19.00
CA TYR A 177 37.67 -31.28 20.18
C TYR A 177 36.55 -30.29 20.59
N PHE A 178 35.34 -30.63 20.11
CA PHE A 178 34.10 -30.97 20.84
C PHE A 178 33.55 -30.09 22.00
N ASP A 179 32.31 -29.65 21.73
CA ASP A 179 31.13 -29.46 22.59
C ASP A 179 31.01 -28.27 23.58
N LEU A 180 29.79 -27.68 23.55
CA LEU A 180 29.15 -26.71 24.46
C LEU A 180 29.25 -25.19 24.21
N LEU A 181 29.26 -24.70 22.94
CA LEU A 181 29.10 -23.25 22.64
C LEU A 181 28.07 -22.87 21.54
N ALA A 182 27.26 -23.81 21.05
CA ALA A 182 26.30 -23.55 19.97
C ALA A 182 24.99 -22.82 20.40
N LEU A 183 24.80 -22.52 21.69
CA LEU A 183 23.60 -21.78 22.16
C LEU A 183 23.85 -20.31 22.51
N ALA A 184 25.10 -19.83 22.50
CA ALA A 184 25.40 -18.41 22.74
C ALA A 184 25.37 -17.58 21.43
N ASN A 185 25.75 -18.16 20.29
CA ASN A 185 25.87 -17.43 19.02
C ASN A 185 24.53 -17.23 18.27
N TYR A 186 23.44 -17.90 18.68
CA TYR A 186 22.11 -17.57 18.17
C TYR A 186 21.56 -16.28 18.79
N SER A 187 22.00 -15.92 20.01
CA SER A 187 21.58 -14.69 20.71
C SER A 187 22.23 -13.45 20.11
N GLU A 188 23.51 -13.50 19.76
CA GLU A 188 24.21 -12.35 19.15
C GLU A 188 23.82 -12.14 17.68
N TYR A 189 23.57 -13.20 16.91
CA TYR A 189 23.09 -13.06 15.54
C TYR A 189 21.63 -12.58 15.47
N LEU A 190 20.77 -13.03 16.39
CA LEU A 190 19.43 -12.46 16.56
C LEU A 190 19.48 -11.02 17.11
N ALA A 191 20.45 -10.67 17.96
CA ALA A 191 20.63 -9.30 18.44
C ALA A 191 21.16 -8.35 17.34
N MET A 192 22.02 -8.84 16.45
CA MET A 192 22.55 -8.07 15.31
C MET A 192 21.51 -7.91 14.19
N VAL A 193 20.75 -8.95 13.88
CA VAL A 193 19.61 -8.87 12.93
C VAL A 193 18.45 -8.05 13.53
N ARG A 194 18.22 -8.12 14.84
CA ARG A 194 17.34 -7.17 15.54
C ARG A 194 17.92 -5.76 15.49
N SER A 195 19.22 -5.53 15.65
CA SER A 195 19.81 -4.19 15.57
C SER A 195 19.70 -3.55 14.18
N PHE A 196 19.74 -4.34 13.09
CA PHE A 196 19.55 -3.82 11.74
C PHE A 196 18.07 -3.61 11.38
N LEU A 197 17.17 -4.52 11.79
CA LEU A 197 15.72 -4.31 11.61
C LEU A 197 15.15 -3.24 12.56
N GLN A 198 15.76 -3.06 13.73
CA GLN A 198 15.44 -2.02 14.72
C GLN A 198 16.11 -0.69 14.41
N ALA A 199 17.10 -0.65 13.49
CA ALA A 199 17.59 0.58 12.87
C ALA A 199 16.71 1.03 11.68
N VAL A 200 15.94 0.12 11.06
CA VAL A 200 14.86 0.47 10.11
C VAL A 200 13.56 0.83 10.86
N SER A 201 13.43 0.41 12.11
CA SER A 201 12.34 0.80 13.02
C SER A 201 12.82 1.68 14.19
N SER A 202 13.94 2.38 14.06
CA SER A 202 14.13 3.55 14.91
C SER A 202 13.02 4.50 14.48
N GLU A 203 12.06 4.73 15.38
CA GLU A 203 11.19 5.89 15.30
C GLU A 203 12.12 7.11 15.32
N GLU A 204 12.66 7.48 14.15
CA GLU A 204 12.89 8.87 13.88
C GLU A 204 11.56 9.53 14.19
N VAL A 205 11.57 10.43 15.18
CA VAL A 205 10.44 11.29 15.47
C VAL A 205 10.22 12.11 14.20
N THR A 206 9.45 11.56 13.27
CA THR A 206 9.33 12.16 11.96
C THR A 206 8.62 13.48 12.19
N PRO A 207 9.22 14.61 11.82
CA PRO A 207 8.68 15.93 12.18
C PRO A 207 7.30 16.08 11.55
N PRO A 208 6.32 16.72 12.22
CA PRO A 208 4.98 16.85 11.69
C PRO A 208 5.01 17.44 10.27
N LEU A 209 4.16 16.93 9.40
CA LEU A 209 4.06 17.41 8.02
C LEU A 209 3.59 18.86 8.05
N ARG A 210 4.44 19.79 7.59
CA ARG A 210 4.15 21.22 7.66
C ARG A 210 3.67 21.81 6.36
N VAL A 211 4.16 21.29 5.23
CA VAL A 211 3.91 21.85 3.90
C VAL A 211 3.81 20.72 2.89
N VAL A 212 2.84 20.82 1.98
CA VAL A 212 2.79 19.99 0.78
C VAL A 212 3.35 20.81 -0.37
N GLN A 213 4.50 20.39 -0.89
CA GLN A 213 5.12 21.02 -2.05
C GLN A 213 4.64 20.31 -3.31
N MET A 214 3.95 21.02 -4.20
CA MET A 214 3.42 20.44 -5.44
C MET A 214 4.14 21.01 -6.65
N GLU A 215 4.49 20.13 -7.59
CA GLU A 215 4.96 20.55 -8.90
C GLU A 215 3.80 21.06 -9.77
N GLY A 216 4.04 22.11 -10.56
CA GLY A 216 3.02 22.68 -11.44
C GLY A 216 2.40 21.69 -12.42
N LEU A 217 3.17 20.68 -12.86
CA LEU A 217 2.69 19.61 -13.72
C LEU A 217 1.57 18.80 -13.07
N ALA A 218 1.72 18.40 -11.81
CA ALA A 218 0.72 17.64 -11.07
C ALA A 218 -0.56 18.48 -10.89
N VAL A 219 -0.41 19.76 -10.53
CA VAL A 219 -1.54 20.69 -10.39
C VAL A 219 -2.31 20.82 -11.71
N LEU A 220 -1.62 21.01 -12.84
CA LEU A 220 -2.28 21.13 -14.15
C LEU A 220 -3.00 19.85 -14.57
N LYS A 221 -2.43 18.67 -14.29
CA LYS A 221 -3.08 17.38 -14.55
C LYS A 221 -4.37 17.21 -13.75
N ILE A 222 -4.35 17.58 -12.46
CA ILE A 222 -5.54 17.55 -11.59
C ILE A 222 -6.60 18.49 -12.15
N ILE A 223 -6.23 19.75 -12.44
CA ILE A 223 -7.17 20.75 -12.99
C ILE A 223 -7.79 20.25 -14.29
N LYS A 224 -6.98 19.71 -15.22
CA LYS A 224 -7.44 19.18 -16.50
C LYS A 224 -8.46 18.06 -16.28
N HIS A 225 -8.09 17.05 -15.49
CA HIS A 225 -8.95 15.89 -15.23
C HIS A 225 -10.28 16.31 -14.57
N CYS A 226 -10.24 17.09 -13.50
CA CYS A 226 -11.45 17.50 -12.80
C CYS A 226 -12.35 18.42 -13.64
N ASN A 227 -11.79 19.19 -14.57
CA ASN A 227 -12.58 20.07 -15.43
C ASN A 227 -13.20 19.32 -16.63
N GLU A 228 -12.52 18.34 -17.20
CA GLU A 228 -13.02 17.52 -18.32
C GLU A 228 -14.21 16.64 -17.92
N PHE A 229 -14.23 16.15 -16.68
CA PHE A 229 -15.29 15.26 -16.17
C PHE A 229 -16.32 15.96 -15.28
N SER A 230 -16.22 17.27 -15.09
CA SER A 230 -17.22 18.04 -14.33
C SER A 230 -18.61 17.93 -15.01
N PRO A 231 -19.70 17.63 -14.27
CA PRO A 231 -19.84 17.68 -12.81
C PRO A 231 -19.64 16.34 -12.07
N ALA A 232 -19.22 15.27 -12.75
CA ALA A 232 -18.97 13.98 -12.11
C ALA A 232 -17.76 14.07 -11.17
N LEU A 233 -17.83 13.34 -10.05
CA LEU A 233 -16.73 13.26 -9.11
C LEU A 233 -15.68 12.29 -9.64
N VAL A 234 -14.45 12.78 -9.77
CA VAL A 234 -13.30 12.01 -10.22
C VAL A 234 -12.21 12.01 -9.17
N THR A 235 -11.44 10.92 -9.17
CA THR A 235 -10.33 10.70 -8.26
C THR A 235 -9.09 10.25 -9.01
N GLY A 236 -7.93 10.35 -8.38
CA GLY A 236 -6.69 9.84 -8.96
C GLY A 236 -5.55 9.75 -7.96
N GLN A 237 -4.50 9.03 -8.31
CA GLN A 237 -3.36 8.80 -7.44
C GLN A 237 -2.36 9.96 -7.49
N LEU A 238 -1.80 10.31 -6.33
CA LEU A 238 -0.67 11.22 -6.19
C LEU A 238 0.62 10.44 -5.95
N LEU A 239 1.67 10.87 -6.65
CA LEU A 239 3.00 10.31 -6.58
C LEU A 239 3.99 11.37 -6.10
N GLY A 240 4.94 10.95 -5.27
CA GLY A 240 5.83 11.89 -4.62
C GLY A 240 6.80 11.25 -3.65
N LEU A 241 7.54 12.10 -2.94
CA LEU A 241 8.53 11.70 -1.94
C LEU A 241 8.30 12.46 -0.65
N ASP A 242 8.53 11.78 0.47
CA ASP A 242 8.50 12.38 1.79
C ASP A 242 9.91 12.84 2.20
N VAL A 243 10.12 14.15 2.32
CA VAL A 243 11.41 14.75 2.63
C VAL A 243 11.32 15.56 3.93
N GLY A 244 11.61 14.90 5.04
CA GLY A 244 11.66 15.55 6.36
C GLY A 244 10.28 16.06 6.82
N SER A 245 10.03 17.37 6.71
CA SER A 245 8.75 18.00 7.08
C SER A 245 7.92 18.46 5.87
N VAL A 246 8.37 18.15 4.64
CA VAL A 246 7.74 18.55 3.39
C VAL A 246 7.40 17.30 2.59
N LEU A 247 6.14 17.20 2.17
CA LEU A 247 5.69 16.16 1.26
C LEU A 247 5.75 16.72 -0.17
N GLU A 248 6.65 16.19 -0.99
CA GLU A 248 6.82 16.62 -2.37
C GLU A 248 5.95 15.77 -3.30
N VAL A 249 4.98 16.40 -3.97
CA VAL A 249 4.13 15.78 -4.98
C VAL A 249 4.67 16.16 -6.35
N THR A 250 5.31 15.21 -7.03
CA THR A 250 5.94 15.40 -8.34
C THR A 250 4.96 15.11 -9.47
N ASN A 251 4.12 14.09 -9.32
CA ASN A 251 3.24 13.64 -10.40
C ASN A 251 1.92 13.05 -9.90
N CYS A 252 0.97 12.88 -10.81
CA CYS A 252 -0.30 12.23 -10.54
C CYS A 252 -0.87 11.60 -11.81
N PHE A 253 -1.78 10.63 -11.63
CA PHE A 253 -2.55 10.06 -12.73
C PHE A 253 -4.02 9.84 -12.32
N PRO A 254 -4.97 9.99 -13.24
CA PRO A 254 -6.39 9.77 -12.96
C PRO A 254 -6.72 8.29 -12.78
N PHE A 255 -7.70 7.99 -11.93
CA PHE A 255 -8.37 6.70 -12.00
C PHE A 255 -9.43 6.74 -13.10
N PRO A 256 -9.59 5.68 -13.89
CA PRO A 256 -10.66 5.60 -14.88
C PRO A 256 -12.02 5.63 -14.18
N THR A 257 -12.93 6.46 -14.69
CA THR A 257 -14.30 6.56 -14.18
C THR A 257 -15.03 5.26 -14.50
N ARG A 258 -15.57 4.59 -13.47
CA ARG A 258 -16.25 3.30 -13.61
C ARG A 258 -17.74 3.55 -13.88
N GLU A 259 -18.29 2.92 -14.91
CA GLU A 259 -19.75 2.79 -15.05
C GLU A 259 -20.22 1.70 -14.05
N GLU A 260 -21.36 1.91 -13.40
CA GLU A 260 -21.80 1.20 -12.17
C GLU A 260 -22.00 -0.34 -12.33
N ASP A 261 -21.82 -0.91 -13.52
CA ASP A 261 -22.24 -2.28 -13.87
C ASP A 261 -21.10 -3.32 -14.08
N GLU A 262 -19.82 -2.99 -13.91
CA GLU A 262 -18.71 -3.94 -14.17
C GLU A 262 -17.93 -4.40 -12.90
N GLU A 263 -17.76 -5.72 -12.78
CA GLU A 263 -17.15 -6.48 -11.67
C GLU A 263 -15.82 -5.91 -11.14
N ILE A 264 -15.56 -5.94 -9.83
CA ILE A 264 -15.84 -4.82 -8.91
C ILE A 264 -14.54 -4.22 -8.27
N GLU A 265 -13.38 -4.89 -8.21
CA GLU A 265 -12.16 -4.29 -7.59
C GLU A 265 -10.82 -4.65 -8.24
N ALA A 266 -10.72 -5.80 -8.92
CA ALA A 266 -9.45 -6.28 -9.49
C ALA A 266 -8.90 -5.39 -10.61
N ASP A 267 -9.77 -4.76 -11.39
CA ASP A 267 -9.37 -3.96 -12.55
C ASP A 267 -8.69 -2.62 -12.17
N GLY A 268 -9.15 -1.99 -11.09
CA GLY A 268 -8.53 -0.75 -10.59
C GLY A 268 -7.10 -0.96 -10.05
N ALA A 269 -6.87 -2.05 -9.33
CA ALA A 269 -5.54 -2.42 -8.83
C ALA A 269 -4.60 -2.78 -9.98
N ASN A 270 -5.10 -3.49 -11.00
CA ASN A 270 -4.33 -3.83 -12.20
C ASN A 270 -3.94 -2.57 -12.98
N TYR A 271 -4.90 -1.64 -13.20
CA TYR A 271 -4.62 -0.36 -13.84
C TYR A 271 -3.55 0.43 -13.09
N GLN A 272 -3.66 0.49 -11.76
CA GLN A 272 -2.67 1.15 -10.93
C GLN A 272 -1.29 0.50 -11.09
N LEU A 273 -1.18 -0.83 -11.00
CA LEU A 273 0.10 -1.53 -11.14
C LEU A 273 0.72 -1.33 -12.52
N GLU A 274 -0.08 -1.40 -13.59
CA GLU A 274 0.38 -1.18 -14.95
C GLU A 274 0.86 0.26 -15.15
N MET A 275 0.08 1.24 -14.68
CA MET A 275 0.48 2.65 -14.72
C MET A 275 1.79 2.90 -13.96
N MET A 276 1.96 2.27 -12.79
CA MET A 276 3.18 2.39 -11.99
C MET A 276 4.39 1.73 -12.65
N ARG A 277 4.16 0.66 -13.43
CA ARG A 277 5.19 0.04 -14.28
C ARG A 277 5.57 0.97 -15.42
N CYS A 278 4.60 1.53 -16.14
CA CYS A 278 4.86 2.49 -17.22
C CYS A 278 5.66 3.70 -16.71
N LEU A 279 5.28 4.28 -15.57
CA LEU A 279 5.99 5.42 -14.97
C LEU A 279 7.43 5.06 -14.56
N ARG A 280 7.64 3.84 -14.06
CA ARG A 280 8.98 3.33 -13.73
C ARG A 280 9.87 3.22 -14.97
N GLU A 281 9.31 2.76 -16.10
CA GLU A 281 10.06 2.64 -17.37
C GLU A 281 10.52 4.00 -17.89
N VAL A 282 9.78 5.08 -17.62
CA VAL A 282 10.17 6.46 -17.95
C VAL A 282 11.02 7.16 -16.87
N ASN A 283 11.44 6.43 -15.83
CA ASN A 283 12.19 6.95 -14.68
C ASN A 283 11.46 8.08 -13.92
N VAL A 284 10.13 7.99 -13.81
CA VAL A 284 9.33 8.86 -12.95
C VAL A 284 9.12 8.18 -11.61
N ASP A 285 9.18 8.96 -10.52
CA ASP A 285 8.89 8.47 -9.17
C ASP A 285 7.49 7.84 -9.11
N ASN A 286 7.42 6.64 -8.56
CA ASN A 286 6.19 5.86 -8.40
C ASN A 286 5.95 5.54 -6.92
N ASN A 287 6.30 6.46 -6.03
CA ASN A 287 5.99 6.34 -4.62
C ASN A 287 4.64 7.00 -4.34
N THR A 288 3.69 6.23 -3.81
CA THR A 288 2.35 6.71 -3.52
C THR A 288 2.35 7.55 -2.25
N VAL A 289 1.87 8.79 -2.33
CA VAL A 289 1.80 9.74 -1.19
C VAL A 289 0.36 10.09 -0.78
N GLY A 290 -0.61 9.73 -1.61
CA GLY A 290 -2.02 10.00 -1.36
C GLY A 290 -2.82 10.04 -2.66
N TRP A 291 -3.99 10.67 -2.63
CA TRP A 291 -4.85 10.78 -3.80
C TRP A 291 -5.41 12.20 -3.92
N TYR A 292 -5.94 12.55 -5.08
CA TYR A 292 -6.73 13.74 -5.25
C TYR A 292 -8.17 13.38 -5.58
N GLN A 293 -9.08 14.29 -5.25
CA GLN A 293 -10.51 14.13 -5.46
C GLN A 293 -11.11 15.47 -5.88
N SER A 294 -11.92 15.44 -6.92
CA SER A 294 -12.76 16.59 -7.26
C SER A 294 -13.93 16.70 -6.29
N THR A 295 -14.34 17.92 -5.98
CA THR A 295 -15.56 18.18 -5.21
C THR A 295 -16.44 19.18 -5.93
N LEU A 296 -17.75 19.14 -5.64
CA LEU A 296 -18.70 20.15 -6.06
C LEU A 296 -19.02 21.07 -4.88
N LEU A 297 -18.73 22.37 -5.01
CA LEU A 297 -19.00 23.39 -3.98
C LEU A 297 -18.43 23.05 -2.59
N GLY A 298 -17.32 22.33 -2.53
CA GLY A 298 -16.67 21.93 -1.29
C GLY A 298 -17.42 20.88 -0.47
N SER A 299 -18.32 20.10 -1.08
CA SER A 299 -18.86 18.88 -0.48
C SER A 299 -17.85 17.72 -0.61
N PHE A 300 -17.01 17.53 0.41
CA PHE A 300 -16.02 16.45 0.43
C PHE A 300 -15.95 15.70 1.76
N GLN A 301 -16.58 16.20 2.82
CA GLN A 301 -16.46 15.62 4.16
C GLN A 301 -17.44 14.46 4.35
N THR A 302 -17.23 13.38 3.60
CA THR A 302 -18.07 12.18 3.64
C THR A 302 -17.42 11.09 4.49
N VAL A 303 -18.21 10.11 4.92
CA VAL A 303 -17.69 8.92 5.63
C VAL A 303 -16.77 8.12 4.70
N GLU A 304 -17.11 8.01 3.41
CA GLU A 304 -16.31 7.36 2.38
C GLU A 304 -14.88 7.95 2.27
N LEU A 305 -14.75 9.28 2.39
CA LEU A 305 -13.43 9.93 2.38
C LEU A 305 -12.59 9.48 3.59
N ILE A 306 -13.20 9.36 4.77
CA ILE A 306 -12.53 8.91 5.98
C ILE A 306 -12.11 7.45 5.85
N GLU A 307 -12.99 6.57 5.37
CA GLU A 307 -12.66 5.17 5.11
C GLU A 307 -11.49 5.04 4.14
N THR A 308 -11.49 5.85 3.07
CA THR A 308 -10.38 5.92 2.12
C THR A 308 -9.08 6.34 2.82
N PHE A 309 -9.11 7.37 3.67
CA PHE A 309 -7.94 7.75 4.47
C PHE A 309 -7.42 6.61 5.35
N MET A 310 -8.31 5.89 6.03
CA MET A 310 -7.91 4.77 6.89
C MET A 310 -7.23 3.66 6.07
N ASN A 311 -7.77 3.33 4.90
CA ASN A 311 -7.20 2.32 4.00
C ASN A 311 -5.81 2.71 3.49
N TYR A 312 -5.64 3.97 3.08
CA TYR A 312 -4.34 4.48 2.65
C TYR A 312 -3.33 4.52 3.81
N GLN A 313 -3.79 4.82 5.01
CA GLN A 313 -2.92 4.93 6.18
C GLN A 313 -2.36 3.59 6.67
N GLU A 314 -3.04 2.48 6.39
CA GLU A 314 -2.49 1.13 6.65
C GLU A 314 -1.19 0.88 5.86
N ASN A 315 -1.13 1.42 4.63
CA ASN A 315 0.00 1.24 3.72
C ASN A 315 1.01 2.39 3.79
N ILE A 316 0.55 3.61 4.06
CA ILE A 316 1.34 4.85 3.98
C ILE A 316 1.13 5.67 5.24
N ARG A 317 2.20 5.86 6.03
CA ARG A 317 2.12 6.61 7.30
C ARG A 317 1.69 8.07 7.13
N ARG A 318 2.13 8.71 6.04
CA ARG A 318 1.82 10.12 5.72
C ARG A 318 1.01 10.17 4.44
N CYS A 319 -0.30 10.18 4.62
CA CYS A 319 -1.23 10.30 3.51
C CYS A 319 -1.85 11.69 3.49
N VAL A 320 -1.91 12.31 2.31
CA VAL A 320 -2.59 13.58 2.07
C VAL A 320 -3.63 13.38 0.97
N CYS A 321 -4.82 13.96 1.17
CA CYS A 321 -5.81 14.09 0.12
C CYS A 321 -5.79 15.52 -0.44
N ILE A 322 -5.67 15.66 -1.76
CA ILE A 322 -5.81 16.95 -2.43
C ILE A 322 -7.23 17.10 -2.96
N ILE A 323 -7.96 18.07 -2.42
CA ILE A 323 -9.31 18.42 -2.86
C ILE A 323 -9.23 19.58 -3.84
N TYR A 324 -9.79 19.39 -5.03
CA TYR A 324 -9.90 20.43 -6.05
C TYR A 324 -11.37 20.72 -6.39
N ASP A 325 -11.74 22.00 -6.34
CA ASP A 325 -13.08 22.46 -6.70
C ASP A 325 -13.05 23.23 -8.04
N PRO A 326 -13.52 22.64 -9.15
CA PRO A 326 -13.57 23.32 -10.44
C PRO A 326 -14.56 24.48 -10.44
N SER A 327 -15.68 24.36 -9.71
CA SER A 327 -16.73 25.39 -9.68
C SER A 327 -16.25 26.66 -8.99
N ARG A 328 -15.49 26.54 -7.89
CA ARG A 328 -14.87 27.68 -7.22
C ARG A 328 -13.67 28.22 -8.01
N SER A 329 -12.89 27.34 -8.65
CA SER A 329 -11.75 27.76 -9.49
C SER A 329 -12.17 28.58 -10.70
N SER A 330 -13.35 28.30 -11.27
CA SER A 330 -13.94 29.08 -12.36
C SER A 330 -14.22 30.55 -12.01
N GLN A 331 -14.26 30.91 -10.73
CA GLN A 331 -14.44 32.29 -10.25
C GLN A 331 -13.14 33.09 -10.16
N GLY A 332 -12.02 32.49 -10.55
CA GLY A 332 -10.72 33.16 -10.69
C GLY A 332 -9.74 32.97 -9.52
N ALA A 333 -10.09 32.14 -8.53
CA ALA A 333 -9.21 31.76 -7.43
C ALA A 333 -8.99 30.24 -7.42
N LEU A 334 -7.73 29.79 -7.51
CA LEU A 334 -7.39 28.37 -7.48
C LEU A 334 -7.88 27.74 -6.16
N ALA A 335 -8.88 26.86 -6.25
CA ALA A 335 -9.48 26.21 -5.09
C ALA A 335 -8.89 24.81 -4.91
N LEU A 336 -7.73 24.76 -4.27
CA LEU A 336 -7.00 23.53 -3.99
C LEU A 336 -6.71 23.47 -2.49
N LYS A 337 -7.12 22.38 -1.83
CA LYS A 337 -6.92 22.15 -0.39
C LYS A 337 -6.16 20.84 -0.17
N ALA A 338 -5.21 20.82 0.75
CA ALA A 338 -4.54 19.60 1.16
C ALA A 338 -5.02 19.23 2.56
N LEU A 339 -5.59 18.03 2.68
CA LEU A 339 -6.20 17.55 3.91
C LEU A 339 -5.42 16.34 4.42
N LYS A 340 -5.30 16.29 5.75
CA LYS A 340 -4.80 15.14 6.49
C LYS A 340 -5.76 14.86 7.64
N LEU A 341 -5.96 13.59 8.00
CA LEU A 341 -6.66 13.25 9.23
C LEU A 341 -5.78 13.42 10.46
N THR A 342 -6.37 13.92 11.55
CA THR A 342 -5.67 14.08 12.82
C THR A 342 -5.43 12.73 13.50
N ASP A 343 -4.23 12.52 14.06
CA ASP A 343 -3.82 11.24 14.67
C ASP A 343 -4.77 10.80 15.80
N SER A 344 -5.25 11.75 16.59
CA SER A 344 -6.20 11.53 17.68
C SER A 344 -7.56 10.99 17.21
N PHE A 345 -8.02 11.44 16.03
CA PHE A 345 -9.26 11.00 15.39
C PHE A 345 -9.10 9.61 14.78
N MET A 346 -7.97 9.35 14.13
CA MET A 346 -7.65 8.04 13.55
C MET A 346 -7.63 6.93 14.62
N ASP A 347 -7.07 7.23 15.80
CA ASP A 347 -7.11 6.31 16.95
C ASP A 347 -8.53 6.06 17.49
N LEU A 348 -9.45 7.03 17.39
CA LEU A 348 -10.84 6.81 17.77
C LEU A 348 -11.58 5.95 16.74
N HIS A 349 -11.35 6.22 15.47
CA HIS A 349 -12.00 5.52 14.38
C HIS A 349 -11.61 4.04 14.37
N ARG A 350 -10.33 3.70 14.59
CA ARG A 350 -9.87 2.30 14.73
C ARG A 350 -10.58 1.51 15.83
N ASN A 351 -11.02 2.21 16.88
CA ASN A 351 -11.71 1.59 18.01
C ASN A 351 -13.24 1.61 17.87
N ASN A 352 -13.80 2.16 16.77
CA ASN A 352 -15.24 2.28 16.48
C ASN A 352 -16.07 2.86 17.63
N ASN A 353 -15.60 3.97 18.19
CA ASN A 353 -15.99 4.36 19.53
C ASN A 353 -16.22 5.86 19.65
N PHE A 354 -17.22 6.32 18.89
CA PHE A 354 -17.67 7.70 18.77
C PHE A 354 -18.78 8.05 19.77
N THR A 355 -18.58 7.69 21.05
CA THR A 355 -19.50 8.06 22.14
C THR A 355 -19.18 9.45 22.68
N GLY A 356 -20.19 10.12 23.26
CA GLY A 356 -20.03 11.49 23.76
C GLY A 356 -18.98 11.62 24.87
N GLU A 357 -18.82 10.58 25.70
CA GLU A 357 -17.85 10.58 26.80
C GLU A 357 -16.41 10.55 26.30
N LYS A 358 -16.12 9.70 25.31
CA LYS A 358 -14.75 9.49 24.83
C LYS A 358 -14.28 10.58 23.89
N LEU A 359 -15.20 11.22 23.16
CA LEU A 359 -14.92 12.47 22.46
C LEU A 359 -14.52 13.59 23.44
N ARG A 360 -15.18 13.67 24.60
CA ARG A 360 -14.84 14.63 25.66
C ARG A 360 -13.51 14.32 26.34
N GLU A 361 -13.20 13.04 26.57
CA GLU A 361 -11.91 12.61 27.14
C GLU A 361 -10.75 13.00 26.23
N LYS A 362 -10.88 12.77 24.93
CA LYS A 362 -9.87 13.16 23.93
C LYS A 362 -9.91 14.64 23.52
N LYS A 363 -10.91 15.40 24.00
CA LYS A 363 -11.14 16.83 23.68
C LYS A 363 -11.22 17.11 22.17
N LEU A 364 -11.85 16.21 21.40
CA LEU A 364 -11.97 16.38 19.95
C LEU A 364 -13.24 17.15 19.59
N SER A 365 -13.05 18.19 18.78
CA SER A 365 -14.15 18.96 18.18
C SER A 365 -14.38 18.54 16.73
N TRP A 366 -15.46 19.06 16.12
CA TRP A 366 -15.75 18.89 14.68
C TRP A 366 -14.70 19.55 13.78
N VAL A 367 -13.97 20.56 14.30
CA VAL A 367 -12.89 21.25 13.59
C VAL A 367 -11.64 20.37 13.47
N ASP A 368 -11.36 19.57 14.50
CA ASP A 368 -10.09 18.84 14.63
C ASP A 368 -10.08 17.51 13.86
N ILE A 369 -11.09 17.22 13.04
CA ILE A 369 -11.15 16.00 12.24
C ILE A 369 -10.15 16.07 11.09
N PHE A 370 -10.18 17.17 10.34
CA PHE A 370 -9.33 17.41 9.18
C PHE A 370 -8.35 18.54 9.48
N GLU A 371 -7.06 18.23 9.37
CA GLU A 371 -5.97 19.20 9.42
C GLU A 371 -5.69 19.68 7.99
N GLU A 372 -5.83 21.00 7.74
CA GLU A 372 -5.49 21.61 6.46
C GLU A 372 -4.00 21.97 6.43
N ILE A 373 -3.27 21.40 5.47
CA ILE A 373 -1.83 21.62 5.31
C ILE A 373 -1.61 22.66 4.20
N PRO A 374 -0.77 23.68 4.42
CA PRO A 374 -0.50 24.68 3.39
C PRO A 374 0.21 24.05 2.17
N ILE A 375 -0.26 24.44 0.99
CA ILE A 375 0.31 24.00 -0.29
C ILE A 375 1.27 25.07 -0.82
N LYS A 376 2.46 24.65 -1.23
CA LYS A 376 3.43 25.50 -1.93
C LYS A 376 3.68 24.94 -3.32
N VAL A 377 3.41 25.72 -4.35
CA VAL A 377 3.76 25.33 -5.72
C VAL A 377 5.24 25.63 -5.96
N SER A 378 5.99 24.62 -6.38
CA SER A 378 7.42 24.72 -6.68
C SER A 378 7.68 24.16 -8.07
N ASN A 379 8.36 24.93 -8.92
CA ASN A 379 8.69 24.53 -10.28
C ASN A 379 10.20 24.48 -10.46
N SER A 380 10.67 23.61 -11.36
CA SER A 380 12.06 23.61 -11.78
C SER A 380 12.40 24.91 -12.54
N ALA A 381 13.69 25.24 -12.60
CA ALA A 381 14.17 26.42 -13.33
C ALA A 381 13.79 26.36 -14.82
N LEU A 382 13.81 25.17 -15.42
CA LEU A 382 13.45 24.98 -16.83
C LEU A 382 11.95 25.21 -17.07
N VAL A 383 11.09 24.69 -16.19
CA VAL A 383 9.64 24.97 -16.27
C VAL A 383 9.37 26.45 -16.08
N SER A 384 10.10 27.13 -15.19
CA SER A 384 9.96 28.57 -14.99
C SER A 384 10.34 29.36 -16.24
N ALA A 385 11.44 29.01 -16.91
CA ALA A 385 11.84 29.62 -18.17
C ALA A 385 10.82 29.35 -19.29
N PHE A 386 10.28 28.13 -19.36
CA PHE A 386 9.22 27.78 -20.31
C PHE A 386 7.92 28.55 -20.06
N MET A 387 7.54 28.78 -18.80
CA MET A 387 6.39 29.60 -18.45
C MET A 387 6.57 31.05 -18.93
N THR A 388 7.78 31.60 -18.84
CA THR A 388 8.08 32.95 -19.36
C THR A 388 7.95 33.03 -20.89
N GLU A 389 8.26 31.96 -21.62
CA GLU A 389 8.02 31.89 -23.08
C GLU A 389 6.54 31.82 -23.43
N LEU A 390 5.73 31.20 -22.56
CA LEU A 390 4.28 31.09 -22.72
C LEU A 390 3.49 32.33 -22.29
N GLU A 391 4.14 33.30 -21.63
CA GLU A 391 3.46 34.53 -21.21
C GLU A 391 2.94 35.29 -22.46
N PRO A 392 1.63 35.60 -22.53
CA PRO A 392 1.11 36.34 -23.65
C PRO A 392 1.73 37.75 -23.69
N GLU A 393 1.92 38.31 -24.89
CA GLU A 393 2.43 39.68 -25.05
C GLU A 393 1.49 40.75 -24.40
N SER A 394 0.23 40.39 -24.17
CA SER A 394 -0.73 41.23 -23.45
C SER A 394 -0.55 41.09 -21.93
N PRO A 395 -0.47 42.21 -21.19
CA PRO A 395 -0.38 42.18 -19.72
C PRO A 395 -1.69 41.75 -19.03
N VAL A 396 -2.77 41.57 -19.80
CA VAL A 396 -4.09 41.16 -19.28
C VAL A 396 -4.52 39.87 -19.96
N ALA A 397 -4.86 38.86 -19.15
CA ALA A 397 -5.39 37.59 -19.61
C ALA A 397 -6.90 37.48 -19.34
N GLN A 398 -7.56 36.53 -20.01
CA GLN A 398 -9.00 36.27 -19.82
C GLN A 398 -9.35 35.98 -18.34
N CYS A 399 -8.45 35.34 -17.61
CA CYS A 399 -8.63 35.03 -16.19
C CYS A 399 -8.70 36.29 -15.31
N ASP A 400 -8.08 37.39 -15.71
CA ASP A 400 -8.16 38.67 -14.99
C ASP A 400 -9.56 39.28 -15.12
N TYR A 401 -10.20 39.13 -16.28
CA TYR A 401 -11.60 39.52 -16.46
C TYR A 401 -12.56 38.61 -15.68
N ASP A 402 -12.27 37.30 -15.62
CA ASP A 402 -13.09 36.36 -14.86
C ASP A 402 -13.11 36.68 -13.36
N ARG A 403 -11.98 37.14 -12.80
CA ARG A 403 -11.88 37.62 -11.42
C ARG A 403 -12.72 38.85 -11.13
N LEU A 404 -13.16 39.59 -12.15
CA LEU A 404 -13.97 40.82 -12.02
C LEU A 404 -15.45 40.60 -12.33
N LYS A 405 -15.88 39.37 -12.59
CA LYS A 405 -17.29 39.06 -12.84
C LYS A 405 -18.16 39.42 -11.63
N LEU A 406 -19.18 40.25 -11.87
CA LEU A 406 -20.17 40.67 -10.86
C LEU A 406 -21.34 39.68 -10.71
N SER A 407 -21.63 38.91 -11.76
CA SER A 407 -22.72 37.92 -11.74
C SER A 407 -22.24 36.62 -11.11
N THR A 408 -22.52 36.45 -9.80
CA THR A 408 -22.25 35.20 -9.06
C THR A 408 -23.52 34.58 -8.47
N ALA A 409 -24.70 35.04 -8.88
CA ALA A 409 -25.97 34.59 -8.29
C ALA A 409 -26.17 33.07 -8.35
N PRO A 410 -25.94 32.37 -9.49
CA PRO A 410 -26.17 30.92 -9.56
C PRO A 410 -25.26 30.11 -8.63
N TYR A 411 -24.04 30.61 -8.36
CA TYR A 411 -23.13 29.95 -7.43
C TYR A 411 -23.60 30.11 -5.99
N VAL A 412 -24.05 31.29 -5.60
CA VAL A 412 -24.55 31.55 -4.24
C VAL A 412 -25.87 30.79 -4.00
N GLU A 413 -26.77 30.78 -4.98
CA GLU A 413 -28.03 30.02 -4.94
C GLU A 413 -27.75 28.53 -4.69
N ARG A 414 -26.87 27.90 -5.47
CA ARG A 414 -26.56 26.48 -5.29
C ARG A 414 -25.81 26.17 -3.99
N ASN A 415 -24.97 27.08 -3.49
CA ASN A 415 -24.39 26.94 -2.15
C ASN A 415 -25.45 27.00 -1.05
N LEU A 416 -26.46 27.85 -1.20
CA LEU A 416 -27.56 27.95 -0.24
C LEU A 416 -28.47 26.73 -0.30
N GLU A 417 -28.74 26.18 -1.49
CA GLU A 417 -29.47 24.91 -1.66
C GLU A 417 -28.76 23.78 -0.90
N PHE A 418 -27.46 23.57 -1.14
CA PHE A 418 -26.71 22.52 -0.42
C PHE A 418 -26.60 22.78 1.09
N LEU A 419 -26.51 24.05 1.51
CA LEU A 419 -26.54 24.40 2.93
C LEU A 419 -27.89 24.01 3.57
N ILE A 420 -29.01 24.22 2.88
CA ILE A 420 -30.34 23.83 3.34
C ILE A 420 -30.41 22.31 3.51
N ASP A 421 -29.94 21.55 2.51
CA ASP A 421 -29.91 20.08 2.57
C ASP A 421 -29.10 19.59 3.79
N CYS A 422 -27.89 20.13 4.02
CA CYS A 422 -27.09 19.78 5.19
C CYS A 422 -27.77 20.16 6.53
N MET A 423 -28.54 21.25 6.56
CA MET A 423 -29.29 21.64 7.75
C MET A 423 -30.47 20.69 8.03
N GLU A 424 -31.12 20.17 6.99
CA GLU A 424 -32.14 19.13 7.12
C GLU A 424 -31.54 17.82 7.66
N ASP A 425 -30.39 17.40 7.13
CA ASP A 425 -29.65 16.23 7.62
C ASP A 425 -29.23 16.39 9.09
N LEU A 426 -28.72 17.57 9.48
CA LEU A 426 -28.38 17.86 10.86
C LEU A 426 -29.61 17.79 11.78
N SER A 427 -30.76 18.28 11.31
CA SER A 427 -32.03 18.19 12.03
C SER A 427 -32.47 16.73 12.21
N ALA A 428 -32.32 15.90 11.18
CA ALA A 428 -32.60 14.47 11.25
C ALA A 428 -31.69 13.76 12.29
N GLU A 429 -30.39 14.04 12.29
CA GLU A 429 -29.45 13.54 13.30
C GLU A 429 -29.81 14.01 14.71
N GLN A 430 -30.17 15.29 14.87
CA GLN A 430 -30.59 15.83 16.16
C GLN A 430 -31.85 15.12 16.69
N ASN A 431 -32.79 14.77 15.81
CA ASN A 431 -33.98 14.00 16.18
C ASN A 431 -33.64 12.60 16.69
N LYS A 432 -32.62 11.93 16.13
CA LYS A 432 -32.13 10.63 16.64
C LYS A 432 -31.62 10.77 18.08
N PHE A 433 -30.83 11.81 18.37
CA PHE A 433 -30.37 12.08 19.73
C PHE A 433 -31.51 12.45 20.69
N GLN A 434 -32.48 13.25 20.25
CA GLN A 434 -33.66 13.55 21.08
C GLN A 434 -34.45 12.27 21.43
N TYR A 435 -34.61 11.36 20.47
CA TYR A 435 -35.24 10.07 20.71
C TYR A 435 -34.46 9.22 21.72
N TYR A 436 -33.14 9.16 21.58
CA TYR A 436 -32.25 8.49 22.53
C TYR A 436 -32.41 9.05 23.96
N TYR A 437 -32.35 10.38 24.14
CA TYR A 437 -32.51 11.01 25.46
C TYR A 437 -33.88 10.78 26.08
N ARG A 438 -34.95 10.77 25.26
CA ARG A 438 -36.31 10.44 25.74
C ARG A 438 -36.38 9.00 26.27
N ASN A 439 -35.76 8.05 25.57
CA ASN A 439 -35.74 6.65 26.00
C ASN A 439 -34.86 6.44 27.24
N LEU A 440 -33.69 7.09 27.29
CA LEU A 440 -32.80 7.06 28.45
C LEU A 440 -33.51 7.61 29.70
N SER A 441 -34.20 8.75 29.57
CA SER A 441 -34.95 9.35 30.67
C SER A 441 -36.08 8.43 31.17
N ARG A 442 -36.81 7.78 30.25
CA ARG A 442 -37.85 6.78 30.59
C ARG A 442 -37.25 5.58 31.32
N GLN A 443 -36.12 5.06 30.84
CA GLN A 443 -35.44 3.94 31.48
C GLN A 443 -34.93 4.29 32.87
N GLN A 444 -34.29 5.46 33.05
CA GLN A 444 -33.83 5.94 34.35
C GLN A 444 -34.99 6.09 35.35
N ALA A 445 -36.14 6.61 34.92
CA ALA A 445 -37.33 6.69 35.75
C ALA A 445 -37.86 5.30 36.16
N GLN A 446 -37.86 4.34 35.24
CA GLN A 446 -38.25 2.95 35.52
C GLN A 446 -37.27 2.25 36.47
N GLN A 447 -35.96 2.45 36.28
CA GLN A 447 -34.91 1.95 37.16
C GLN A 447 -35.07 2.52 38.58
N GLN A 448 -35.25 3.83 38.72
CA GLN A 448 -35.47 4.47 40.02
C GLN A 448 -36.73 3.96 40.72
N ALA A 449 -37.85 3.84 39.99
CA ALA A 449 -39.09 3.30 40.53
C ALA A 449 -38.95 1.83 40.96
N TRP A 450 -38.22 1.02 40.19
CA TRP A 450 -37.93 -0.37 40.52
C TRP A 450 -37.04 -0.48 41.75
N LEU A 451 -35.95 0.30 41.82
CA LEU A 451 -35.04 0.36 42.96
C LEU A 451 -35.76 0.82 44.24
N GLN A 452 -36.65 1.82 44.12
CA GLN A 452 -37.44 2.29 45.26
C GLN A 452 -38.38 1.20 45.79
N LYS A 453 -39.06 0.46 44.90
CA LYS A 453 -39.89 -0.69 45.29
C LYS A 453 -39.05 -1.78 45.97
N ARG A 454 -37.87 -2.11 45.42
CA ARG A 454 -36.95 -3.09 46.00
C ARG A 454 -36.41 -2.66 47.36
N ARG A 455 -36.09 -1.38 47.56
CA ARG A 455 -35.65 -0.87 48.87
C ARG A 455 -36.72 -1.03 49.95
N VAL A 456 -37.99 -0.78 49.61
CA VAL A 456 -39.11 -0.98 50.53
C VAL A 456 -39.30 -2.47 50.86
N GLU A 457 -39.19 -3.35 49.86
CA GLU A 457 -39.26 -4.81 50.05
C GLU A 457 -38.09 -5.33 50.91
N ASN A 458 -36.86 -4.88 50.64
CA ASN A 458 -35.66 -5.25 51.40
C ASN A 458 -35.72 -4.75 52.86
N MET A 459 -36.28 -3.56 53.11
CA MET A 459 -36.53 -3.09 54.49
C MET A 459 -37.55 -3.98 55.21
N ALA A 460 -38.61 -4.43 54.55
CA ALA A 460 -39.60 -5.34 55.12
C ALA A 460 -39.00 -6.72 55.42
N ARG A 461 -38.18 -7.27 54.50
CA ARG A 461 -37.47 -8.55 54.70
C ARG A 461 -36.48 -8.51 55.86
N LYS A 462 -35.72 -7.41 55.97
CA LYS A 462 -34.80 -7.20 57.09
C LYS A 462 -35.54 -7.14 58.43
N ALA A 463 -36.74 -6.56 58.48
CA ALA A 463 -37.59 -6.56 59.68
C ALA A 463 -38.14 -7.95 60.01
N ALA A 464 -38.33 -8.81 59.01
CA ALA A 464 -38.75 -10.21 59.16
C ALA A 464 -37.60 -11.20 59.44
N GLY A 465 -36.34 -10.74 59.41
CA GLY A 465 -35.16 -11.58 59.63
C GLY A 465 -34.70 -12.37 58.40
N GLU A 466 -35.22 -12.07 57.21
CA GLU A 466 -34.81 -12.67 55.93
C GLU A 466 -33.63 -11.89 55.29
N GLU A 467 -32.83 -12.57 54.46
CA GLU A 467 -31.75 -11.94 53.70
C GLU A 467 -32.30 -10.98 52.62
N PRO A 468 -31.69 -9.79 52.41
CA PRO A 468 -32.11 -8.86 51.37
C PRO A 468 -31.90 -9.43 49.96
N LEU A 469 -32.81 -9.12 49.04
CA LEU A 469 -32.61 -9.45 47.63
C LEU A 469 -31.59 -8.50 46.96
N PRO A 470 -30.86 -8.97 45.93
CA PRO A 470 -29.95 -8.13 45.15
C PRO A 470 -30.64 -6.90 44.56
N GLU A 471 -30.02 -5.73 44.70
CA GLU A 471 -30.53 -4.46 44.19
C GLU A 471 -30.28 -4.26 42.68
N GLU A 472 -29.50 -5.11 42.04
CA GLU A 472 -29.32 -5.11 40.60
C GLU A 472 -29.47 -6.55 40.10
N ASP A 473 -30.45 -6.78 39.22
CA ASP A 473 -30.61 -8.04 38.52
C ASP A 473 -30.18 -7.85 37.07
N PRO A 474 -28.98 -8.33 36.67
CA PRO A 474 -28.47 -8.20 35.30
C PRO A 474 -29.38 -8.88 34.24
N SER A 475 -30.29 -9.75 34.66
CA SER A 475 -31.24 -10.45 33.77
C SER A 475 -32.42 -9.55 33.36
N ASN A 476 -32.72 -8.50 34.13
CA ASN A 476 -33.89 -7.67 33.90
C ASN A 476 -33.65 -6.66 32.76
N PRO A 477 -34.49 -6.62 31.71
CA PRO A 477 -34.35 -5.71 30.56
C PRO A 477 -34.25 -4.22 30.92
N ILE A 478 -34.77 -3.82 32.09
CA ILE A 478 -34.74 -2.44 32.59
C ILE A 478 -33.31 -1.96 32.86
N PHE A 479 -32.37 -2.87 33.17
CA PHE A 479 -30.97 -2.53 33.47
C PHE A 479 -30.04 -2.66 32.26
N LYS A 480 -30.53 -3.08 31.09
CA LYS A 480 -29.71 -3.16 29.88
C LYS A 480 -29.45 -1.76 29.32
N PRO A 481 -28.19 -1.30 29.18
CA PRO A 481 -27.90 0.03 28.66
C PRO A 481 -28.46 0.22 27.25
N ILE A 482 -29.13 1.35 26.99
CA ILE A 482 -29.54 1.73 25.64
C ILE A 482 -28.29 2.23 24.90
N PRO A 483 -27.95 1.68 23.71
CA PRO A 483 -26.78 2.11 22.96
C PRO A 483 -26.92 3.58 22.51
N GLU A 484 -25.87 4.38 22.73
CA GLU A 484 -25.80 5.77 22.24
C GLU A 484 -25.62 5.75 20.71
N PRO A 485 -26.37 6.58 19.95
CA PRO A 485 -26.10 6.81 18.53
C PRO A 485 -24.69 7.39 18.32
N SER A 486 -24.04 7.03 17.21
CA SER A 486 -22.74 7.61 16.82
C SER A 486 -22.86 9.12 16.60
N ARG A 487 -21.85 9.88 17.05
CA ARG A 487 -21.78 11.34 16.82
C ARG A 487 -21.00 11.74 15.58
N LEU A 488 -20.42 10.77 14.85
CA LEU A 488 -19.56 11.02 13.70
C LEU A 488 -20.29 11.83 12.62
N ASP A 489 -21.44 11.36 12.17
CA ASP A 489 -22.21 12.00 11.09
C ASP A 489 -22.59 13.43 11.45
N SER A 490 -23.03 13.67 12.69
CA SER A 490 -23.34 15.01 13.18
C SER A 490 -22.13 15.95 13.12
N TYR A 491 -20.92 15.46 13.41
CA TYR A 491 -19.70 16.28 13.38
C TYR A 491 -19.30 16.61 11.94
N LEU A 492 -19.42 15.63 11.02
CA LEU A 492 -19.14 15.84 9.60
C LEU A 492 -20.10 16.84 8.98
N ILE A 493 -21.41 16.68 9.20
CA ILE A 493 -22.43 17.61 8.71
C ILE A 493 -22.20 19.03 9.25
N THR A 494 -21.85 19.16 10.54
CA THR A 494 -21.54 20.47 11.15
C THR A 494 -20.33 21.13 10.49
N ASN A 495 -19.30 20.36 10.17
CA ASN A 495 -18.11 20.87 9.51
C ASN A 495 -18.41 21.25 8.03
N GLN A 496 -19.28 20.49 7.33
CA GLN A 496 -19.77 20.86 5.99
C GLN A 496 -20.54 22.19 6.02
N ILE A 497 -21.47 22.36 6.97
CA ILE A 497 -22.20 23.62 7.19
C ILE A 497 -21.24 24.78 7.40
N SER A 498 -20.22 24.59 8.24
CA SER A 498 -19.18 25.60 8.47
C SER A 498 -18.42 25.95 7.18
N ASN A 499 -18.07 24.94 6.36
CA ASN A 499 -17.42 25.16 5.07
C ASN A 499 -18.29 25.96 4.11
N TYR A 500 -19.60 25.65 4.00
CA TYR A 500 -20.54 26.43 3.18
C TYR A 500 -20.67 27.88 3.68
N CYS A 501 -20.81 28.09 4.99
CA CYS A 501 -20.83 29.42 5.59
C CYS A 501 -19.56 30.23 5.25
N ASN A 502 -18.38 29.60 5.34
CA ASN A 502 -17.12 30.24 4.99
C ASN A 502 -17.02 30.57 3.49
N GLN A 503 -17.51 29.69 2.62
CA GLN A 503 -17.57 29.95 1.18
C GLN A 503 -18.49 31.11 0.83
N ILE A 504 -19.70 31.13 1.39
CA ILE A 504 -20.68 32.21 1.18
C ILE A 504 -20.11 33.55 1.67
N ASN A 505 -19.52 33.57 2.87
CA ASN A 505 -18.87 34.77 3.42
C ASN A 505 -17.70 35.24 2.53
N GLY A 506 -16.89 34.30 2.04
CA GLY A 506 -15.78 34.61 1.13
C GLY A 506 -16.24 35.23 -0.18
N VAL A 507 -17.26 34.64 -0.82
CA VAL A 507 -17.83 35.15 -2.07
C VAL A 507 -18.55 36.49 -1.86
N ALA A 508 -19.31 36.64 -0.78
CA ALA A 508 -19.94 37.91 -0.43
C ALA A 508 -18.89 39.02 -0.26
N GLY A 509 -17.81 38.76 0.48
CA GLY A 509 -16.70 39.71 0.66
C GLY A 509 -16.02 40.09 -0.67
N GLN A 510 -15.74 39.12 -1.53
CA GLN A 510 -15.16 39.39 -2.86
C GLN A 510 -16.10 40.20 -3.74
N ASN A 511 -17.40 39.90 -3.72
CA ASN A 511 -18.40 40.63 -4.51
C ASN A 511 -18.57 42.07 -4.03
N PHE A 512 -18.56 42.32 -2.72
CA PHE A 512 -18.57 43.69 -2.20
C PHE A 512 -17.34 44.47 -2.70
N ASN A 513 -16.15 43.87 -2.66
CA ASN A 513 -14.93 44.51 -3.18
C ASN A 513 -15.05 44.85 -4.67
N ARG A 514 -15.56 43.91 -5.49
CA ARG A 514 -15.80 44.14 -6.93
C ARG A 514 -16.82 45.27 -7.15
N LEU A 515 -17.89 45.30 -6.36
CA LEU A 515 -18.94 46.32 -6.47
C LEU A 515 -18.43 47.71 -6.06
N TYR A 516 -17.63 47.82 -5.01
CA TYR A 516 -16.98 49.09 -4.63
C TYR A 516 -16.00 49.57 -5.70
N MET A 517 -15.21 48.66 -6.28
CA MET A 517 -14.30 48.99 -7.37
C MET A 517 -15.05 49.47 -8.61
N MET A 518 -16.14 48.79 -8.97
CA MET A 518 -16.99 49.19 -10.11
C MET A 518 -17.68 50.53 -9.86
N LYS A 519 -18.14 50.78 -8.64
CA LYS A 519 -18.71 52.07 -8.25
C LYS A 519 -17.69 53.21 -8.43
N ALA A 520 -16.46 53.02 -7.94
CA ALA A 520 -15.39 54.01 -8.12
C ALA A 520 -15.01 54.23 -9.59
N LEU A 521 -15.14 53.20 -10.43
CA LEU A 521 -14.94 53.31 -11.88
C LEU A 521 -16.10 54.00 -12.60
N HIS A 522 -17.32 53.93 -12.06
CA HIS A 522 -18.50 54.61 -12.60
C HIS A 522 -18.61 56.08 -12.16
N GLU A 523 -18.05 56.43 -10.99
CA GLU A 523 -18.04 57.79 -10.45
C GLU A 523 -16.95 58.69 -11.07
N ASN A 524 -15.94 58.10 -11.74
CA ASN A 524 -14.98 58.80 -12.60
C ASN A 524 -15.46 58.80 -14.05
#